data_AF-A0A0P9F9X4-F1
#
_entry.id   AF-A0A0P9F9X4-F1
#
_cell.length_a   1.000
_cell.length_b   1.000
_cell.length_c   1.000
_cell.angle_alpha   90.00
_cell.angle_beta   90.00
_cell.angle_gamma   90.00
#
_symmetry.space_group_name_H-M   'P 1'
#
loop_
_entity.id
_entity.type
_entity.pdbx_description
1 polymer ?
#
loop_
_entity_poly.entity_id
_entity_poly.type
_entity_poly.pdbx_seq_one_letter_code
_entity_poly.pdbx_strand_id
1 'polypeptide(L)'
;PHVIGDFTWTGWDYLGEAGIGGIAYTDEPGYAPGLAAPYPSLVASAGDIDITGHRRTVSYYRETVYRLRHSPYIAVHRPQFHGRPTTQSPWSWSDSVSSWSWDVPVGSPTTVDVYSDADEIELLLNGSRIGRAPVGQPKPFIARFEVPYAPGELVAVAYTAGEERAMTLLLTANDSLRVHAAADRTAIRADDTDLAYIAITLQDADGTLATHRDRPVTVTVDGSGVLAGLGTGQPRTEETFHAATRTTYDGRALAIVRPTGVGEIIVTVTAEGLEQETVVIRASVAIEPVAIGSR
;
A
#
# COMPACT_ATOMS: atom_id res chain seq x y z
N PRO A 1 32.02 15.61 -10.94
CA PRO A 1 30.62 15.20 -11.23
C PRO A 1 29.78 16.42 -11.65
N HIS A 2 29.05 16.36 -12.78
CA HIS A 2 28.26 17.49 -13.32
C HIS A 2 26.73 17.32 -13.19
N VAL A 3 26.26 16.15 -12.74
CA VAL A 3 24.85 15.87 -12.44
C VAL A 3 24.63 16.04 -10.94
N ILE A 4 23.68 16.90 -10.56
CA ILE A 4 23.43 17.29 -9.15
C ILE A 4 22.25 16.58 -8.49
N GLY A 5 21.42 15.87 -9.26
CA GLY A 5 20.23 15.19 -8.76
C GLY A 5 19.31 14.71 -9.87
N ASP A 6 18.15 14.20 -9.46
CA ASP A 6 17.07 13.69 -10.31
C ASP A 6 15.71 14.12 -9.71
N PHE A 7 14.69 14.26 -10.56
CA PHE A 7 13.31 14.50 -10.16
C PHE A 7 12.43 13.43 -10.77
N THR A 8 11.88 12.57 -9.92
CA THR A 8 11.07 11.46 -10.38
C THR A 8 9.67 11.90 -10.81
N TRP A 9 9.17 11.29 -11.88
CA TRP A 9 7.76 11.37 -12.29
C TRP A 9 7.01 10.13 -11.79
N THR A 10 6.19 10.22 -10.73
CA THR A 10 5.95 11.37 -9.85
C THR A 10 6.20 11.01 -8.38
N GLY A 11 6.31 12.02 -7.51
CA GLY A 11 6.36 11.78 -6.06
C GLY A 11 5.02 11.30 -5.50
N TRP A 12 3.91 11.88 -5.97
CA TRP A 12 2.55 11.53 -5.57
C TRP A 12 1.72 11.25 -6.82
N ASP A 13 0.85 10.25 -6.76
CA ASP A 13 -0.01 9.91 -7.88
C ASP A 13 -1.12 10.97 -8.07
N TYR A 14 -1.72 11.03 -9.25
CA TYR A 14 -2.63 12.11 -9.59
C TYR A 14 -3.74 11.65 -10.53
N LEU A 15 -4.84 12.41 -10.55
CA LEU A 15 -5.96 12.20 -11.48
C LEU A 15 -5.58 12.68 -12.89
N GLY A 16 -5.98 11.92 -13.90
CA GLY A 16 -5.62 12.19 -15.30
C GLY A 16 -4.40 11.41 -15.76
N GLU A 17 -4.00 11.61 -17.02
CA GLU A 17 -3.00 10.77 -17.72
C GLU A 17 -3.21 9.28 -17.38
N ALA A 18 -4.46 8.86 -17.42
CA ALA A 18 -4.89 7.68 -16.68
C ALA A 18 -4.13 6.44 -17.15
N GLY A 19 -3.50 5.74 -16.21
CA GLY A 19 -2.79 4.49 -16.45
C GLY A 19 -1.42 4.59 -17.11
N ILE A 20 -0.81 5.78 -17.26
CA ILE A 20 0.54 5.89 -17.87
C ILE A 20 1.58 5.04 -17.15
N GLY A 21 1.55 4.94 -15.82
CA GLY A 21 2.46 4.12 -15.01
C GLY A 21 1.87 2.76 -14.62
N GLY A 22 0.66 2.45 -15.10
CA GLY A 22 -0.02 1.19 -14.81
C GLY A 22 0.66 0.00 -15.48
N ILE A 23 0.43 -1.19 -14.94
CA ILE A 23 0.73 -2.46 -15.61
C ILE A 23 -0.57 -2.96 -16.24
N ALA A 24 -0.54 -3.22 -17.54
CA ALA A 24 -1.64 -3.87 -18.23
C ALA A 24 -1.28 -5.34 -18.47
N TYR A 25 -2.12 -6.25 -17.99
CA TYR A 25 -2.04 -7.67 -18.33
C TYR A 25 -2.92 -7.94 -19.54
N THR A 26 -2.39 -8.66 -20.52
CA THR A 26 -3.12 -9.02 -21.73
C THR A 26 -2.68 -10.39 -22.21
N ASP A 27 -3.65 -11.20 -22.60
CA ASP A 27 -3.39 -12.49 -23.23
C ASP A 27 -3.48 -12.37 -24.76
N GLU A 28 -3.74 -11.16 -25.30
CA GLU A 28 -3.82 -10.88 -26.73
C GLU A 28 -2.42 -10.70 -27.34
N PRO A 29 -2.01 -11.54 -28.31
CA PRO A 29 -0.72 -11.40 -28.97
C PRO A 29 -0.60 -10.07 -29.72
N GLY A 30 0.46 -9.31 -29.45
CA GLY A 30 0.72 -8.03 -30.11
C GLY A 30 -0.07 -6.84 -29.56
N TYR A 31 -0.79 -7.02 -28.44
CA TYR A 31 -1.42 -5.90 -27.75
C TYR A 31 -0.36 -4.91 -27.26
N ALA A 32 -0.45 -3.69 -27.80
CA ALA A 32 0.24 -2.52 -27.30
C ALA A 32 -0.84 -1.56 -26.77
N PRO A 33 -1.00 -1.42 -25.45
CA PRO A 33 -1.88 -0.40 -24.91
C PRO A 33 -1.40 0.97 -25.39
N GLY A 34 -2.34 1.84 -25.69
CA GLY A 34 -2.05 3.27 -25.80
C GLY A 34 -1.46 3.78 -24.49
N LEU A 35 -0.82 4.95 -24.55
CA LEU A 35 -0.22 5.58 -23.37
C LEU A 35 -1.27 5.85 -22.27
N ALA A 36 -2.50 6.17 -22.66
CA ALA A 36 -3.63 6.31 -21.75
C ALA A 36 -4.46 5.02 -21.69
N ALA A 37 -4.74 4.56 -20.48
CA ALA A 37 -5.66 3.48 -20.21
C ALA A 37 -7.13 3.93 -20.42
N PRO A 38 -8.02 3.03 -20.86
CA PRO A 38 -9.41 3.37 -21.05
C PRO A 38 -10.11 3.65 -19.72
N TYR A 39 -11.25 4.35 -19.81
CA TYR A 39 -12.23 4.40 -18.74
C TYR A 39 -12.52 2.98 -18.20
N PRO A 40 -12.67 2.77 -16.87
CA PRO A 40 -12.75 3.76 -15.80
C PRO A 40 -11.41 4.04 -15.09
N SER A 41 -10.28 4.05 -15.81
CA SER A 41 -9.00 4.45 -15.23
C SER A 41 -9.03 5.93 -14.83
N LEU A 42 -8.62 6.25 -13.61
CA LEU A 42 -8.71 7.61 -13.06
C LEU A 42 -7.33 8.26 -12.84
N VAL A 43 -6.34 7.47 -12.41
CA VAL A 43 -5.03 7.96 -11.97
C VAL A 43 -3.90 7.55 -12.90
N ALA A 44 -2.81 8.32 -12.87
CA ALA A 44 -1.62 8.03 -13.65
C ALA A 44 -0.94 6.70 -13.28
N SER A 45 -1.03 6.28 -12.02
CA SER A 45 -0.34 5.09 -11.48
C SER A 45 1.20 5.20 -11.54
N ALA A 46 1.73 6.42 -11.56
CA ALA A 46 3.18 6.71 -11.69
C ALA A 46 3.83 7.23 -10.38
N GLY A 47 3.03 7.48 -9.34
CA GLY A 47 3.51 8.04 -8.08
C GLY A 47 4.33 7.06 -7.22
N ASP A 48 5.29 7.58 -6.45
CA ASP A 48 5.86 6.86 -5.29
C ASP A 48 4.83 6.63 -4.19
N ILE A 49 3.93 7.58 -4.05
CA ILE A 49 2.83 7.59 -3.10
C ILE A 49 1.54 7.55 -3.92
N ASP A 50 0.59 6.70 -3.56
CA ASP A 50 -0.71 6.64 -4.24
C ASP A 50 -1.58 7.86 -3.91
N ILE A 51 -2.73 7.99 -4.56
CA ILE A 51 -3.62 9.15 -4.38
C ILE A 51 -4.14 9.31 -2.94
N THR A 52 -4.04 8.28 -2.11
CA THR A 52 -4.45 8.26 -0.69
C THR A 52 -3.29 8.51 0.29
N GLY A 53 -2.07 8.74 -0.20
CA GLY A 53 -0.92 8.94 0.68
C GLY A 53 -0.22 7.65 1.11
N HIS A 54 -0.62 6.49 0.57
CA HIS A 54 0.07 5.24 0.84
C HIS A 54 1.31 5.10 -0.03
N ARG A 55 2.47 4.84 0.60
CA ARG A 55 3.72 4.57 -0.13
C ARG A 55 3.60 3.26 -0.93
N ARG A 56 3.84 3.34 -2.23
CA ARG A 56 3.93 2.18 -3.13
C ARG A 56 5.32 1.55 -3.05
N THR A 57 5.45 0.31 -3.54
CA THR A 57 6.72 -0.45 -3.49
C THR A 57 7.90 0.32 -4.11
N VAL A 58 7.67 1.06 -5.20
CA VAL A 58 8.69 1.91 -5.85
C VAL A 58 9.28 2.98 -4.93
N SER A 59 8.51 3.51 -3.98
CA SER A 59 9.02 4.45 -2.97
C SER A 59 10.07 3.80 -2.08
N TYR A 60 9.87 2.54 -1.69
CA TYR A 60 10.84 1.79 -0.86
C TYR A 60 12.06 1.36 -1.66
N TYR A 61 11.90 1.06 -2.95
CA TYR A 61 13.04 0.88 -3.84
C TYR A 61 13.90 2.14 -3.88
N ARG A 62 13.30 3.32 -4.11
CA ARG A 62 14.04 4.60 -4.16
C ARG A 62 14.68 4.96 -2.82
N GLU A 63 14.01 4.73 -1.70
CA GLU A 63 14.58 4.86 -0.34
C GLU A 63 15.84 3.99 -0.16
N THR A 64 15.82 2.77 -0.70
CA THR A 64 16.96 1.84 -0.70
C THR A 64 18.09 2.35 -1.61
N VAL A 65 17.78 2.82 -2.83
CA VAL A 65 18.77 3.41 -3.76
C VAL A 65 19.47 4.63 -3.14
N TYR A 66 18.72 5.45 -2.40
CA TYR A 66 19.26 6.58 -1.65
C TYR A 66 20.01 6.20 -0.37
N ARG A 67 20.07 4.90 -0.04
CA ARG A 67 20.69 4.36 1.17
C ARG A 67 20.14 4.96 2.46
N LEU A 68 18.85 5.27 2.45
CA LEU A 68 18.11 5.72 3.63
C LEU A 68 17.46 4.54 4.37
N ARG A 69 17.48 3.35 3.77
CA ARG A 69 17.00 2.09 4.31
C ARG A 69 18.05 1.00 4.13
N HIS A 70 18.37 0.29 5.22
CA HIS A 70 19.28 -0.86 5.21
C HIS A 70 18.58 -2.21 5.45
N SER A 71 17.37 -2.19 6.04
CA SER A 71 16.55 -3.41 6.14
C SER A 71 16.01 -3.79 4.76
N PRO A 72 15.99 -5.09 4.38
CA PRO A 72 15.41 -5.49 3.11
C PRO A 72 13.92 -5.12 3.05
N TYR A 73 13.37 -4.86 1.86
CA TYR A 73 11.94 -4.63 1.65
C TYR A 73 11.40 -5.68 0.70
N ILE A 74 10.33 -6.38 1.11
CA ILE A 74 9.73 -7.43 0.30
C ILE A 74 8.59 -6.84 -0.53
N ALA A 75 8.70 -6.96 -1.85
CA ALA A 75 7.70 -6.60 -2.85
C ALA A 75 7.26 -7.85 -3.62
N VAL A 76 6.01 -8.24 -3.46
CA VAL A 76 5.45 -9.45 -4.06
C VAL A 76 4.63 -9.06 -5.27
N HIS A 77 4.96 -9.62 -6.44
CA HIS A 77 4.16 -9.44 -7.66
C HIS A 77 2.84 -10.18 -7.46
N ARG A 78 1.74 -9.62 -7.98
CA ARG A 78 0.40 -10.20 -7.81
C ARG A 78 0.33 -11.63 -8.36
N PRO A 79 0.23 -12.68 -7.50
CA PRO A 79 0.37 -14.07 -7.94
C PRO A 79 -0.74 -14.52 -8.91
N GLN A 80 -1.92 -13.92 -8.82
CA GLN A 80 -3.03 -14.17 -9.74
C GLN A 80 -2.72 -13.82 -11.21
N PHE A 81 -1.65 -13.05 -11.44
CA PHE A 81 -1.20 -12.66 -12.78
C PHE A 81 0.19 -13.23 -13.12
N HIS A 82 0.67 -14.20 -12.34
CA HIS A 82 1.97 -14.84 -12.60
C HIS A 82 2.06 -15.38 -14.03
N GLY A 83 3.19 -15.10 -14.69
CA GLY A 83 3.47 -15.56 -16.04
C GLY A 83 2.64 -14.89 -17.15
N ARG A 84 1.68 -14.02 -16.81
CA ARG A 84 0.88 -13.31 -17.82
C ARG A 84 1.73 -12.25 -18.53
N PRO A 85 1.59 -12.08 -19.85
CA PRO A 85 2.25 -10.99 -20.56
C PRO A 85 1.79 -9.65 -20.01
N THR A 86 2.77 -8.78 -19.75
CA THR A 86 2.54 -7.41 -19.31
C THR A 86 2.98 -6.42 -20.37
N THR A 87 2.26 -5.31 -20.49
CA THR A 87 2.78 -4.13 -21.16
C THR A 87 3.06 -3.03 -20.15
N GLN A 88 4.18 -2.32 -20.38
CA GLN A 88 4.72 -1.30 -19.51
C GLN A 88 5.06 -0.06 -20.34
N SER A 89 4.91 1.12 -19.73
CA SER A 89 5.48 2.36 -20.25
C SER A 89 6.79 2.66 -19.52
N PRO A 90 7.54 3.70 -19.93
CA PRO A 90 8.70 4.19 -19.17
C PRO A 90 8.40 4.64 -17.73
N TRP A 91 7.13 4.92 -17.40
CA TRP A 91 6.68 5.32 -16.06
C TRP A 91 6.16 4.16 -15.21
N SER A 92 6.09 2.95 -15.77
CA SER A 92 5.65 1.77 -15.04
C SER A 92 6.74 1.26 -14.09
N TRP A 93 6.30 0.72 -12.95
CA TRP A 93 7.17 -0.04 -12.04
C TRP A 93 6.90 -1.54 -12.14
N SER A 94 6.62 -2.21 -11.02
CA SER A 94 6.02 -3.54 -10.95
C SER A 94 4.68 -3.42 -10.25
N ASP A 95 3.69 -4.19 -10.73
CA ASP A 95 2.43 -4.38 -10.02
C ASP A 95 2.66 -5.34 -8.86
N SER A 96 3.07 -4.75 -7.75
CA SER A 96 3.60 -5.44 -6.59
C SER A 96 3.09 -4.78 -5.31
N VAL A 97 2.86 -5.61 -4.30
CA VAL A 97 2.36 -5.20 -2.98
C VAL A 97 3.27 -5.85 -1.93
N SER A 98 3.52 -5.15 -0.82
CA SER A 98 4.23 -5.75 0.32
C SER A 98 3.23 -6.49 1.19
N SER A 99 2.92 -7.72 0.79
CA SER A 99 1.96 -8.60 1.48
C SER A 99 2.26 -10.07 1.19
N TRP A 100 1.94 -10.94 2.15
CA TRP A 100 1.90 -12.39 1.96
C TRP A 100 0.48 -12.97 2.13
N SER A 101 -0.51 -12.10 2.01
CA SER A 101 -1.94 -12.42 2.13
C SER A 101 -2.57 -12.49 0.74
N TRP A 102 -2.53 -13.67 0.10
CA TRP A 102 -2.98 -13.86 -1.29
C TRP A 102 -4.09 -14.91 -1.41
N ASP A 103 -5.10 -14.63 -2.25
CA ASP A 103 -6.18 -15.57 -2.58
C ASP A 103 -5.84 -16.34 -3.88
N VAL A 104 -4.82 -17.19 -3.78
CA VAL A 104 -4.40 -18.12 -4.83
C VAL A 104 -4.17 -19.51 -4.24
N PRO A 105 -4.28 -20.58 -5.05
CA PRO A 105 -3.99 -21.93 -4.58
C PRO A 105 -2.60 -22.06 -3.95
N VAL A 106 -2.50 -22.89 -2.91
CA VAL A 106 -1.18 -23.30 -2.37
C VAL A 106 -0.37 -23.95 -3.49
N GLY A 107 0.90 -23.55 -3.61
CA GLY A 107 1.81 -23.96 -4.67
C GLY A 107 1.80 -23.04 -5.90
N SER A 108 0.89 -22.06 -5.99
CA SER A 108 0.90 -21.09 -7.08
C SER A 108 2.25 -20.37 -7.16
N PRO A 109 2.88 -20.29 -8.35
CA PRO A 109 4.16 -19.63 -8.50
C PRO A 109 4.01 -18.12 -8.23
N THR A 110 4.94 -17.57 -7.46
CA THR A 110 4.90 -16.18 -6.99
C THR A 110 6.28 -15.56 -7.13
N THR A 111 6.37 -14.48 -7.91
CA THR A 111 7.61 -13.71 -8.03
C THR A 111 7.74 -12.75 -6.85
N VAL A 112 8.85 -12.86 -6.12
CA VAL A 112 9.18 -12.01 -4.98
C VAL A 112 10.44 -11.21 -5.30
N ASP A 113 10.31 -9.89 -5.33
CA ASP A 113 11.44 -8.97 -5.37
C ASP A 113 11.77 -8.50 -3.94
N VAL A 114 13.04 -8.54 -3.58
CA VAL A 114 13.55 -7.97 -2.34
C VAL A 114 14.45 -6.80 -2.66
N TYR A 115 14.06 -5.60 -2.22
CA TYR A 115 14.86 -4.39 -2.36
C TYR A 115 15.86 -4.31 -1.21
N SER A 116 17.14 -4.19 -1.51
CA SER A 116 18.20 -4.11 -0.50
C SER A 116 19.46 -3.45 -1.05
N ASP A 117 20.25 -2.82 -0.17
CA ASP A 117 21.60 -2.34 -0.43
C ASP A 117 22.70 -3.32 0.05
N ALA A 118 22.31 -4.51 0.51
CA ALA A 118 23.21 -5.59 0.89
C ALA A 118 23.76 -6.35 -0.33
N ASP A 119 24.63 -7.33 -0.10
CA ASP A 119 25.27 -8.12 -1.17
C ASP A 119 24.36 -9.27 -1.65
N GLU A 120 23.71 -9.95 -0.71
CA GLU A 120 22.85 -11.11 -0.96
C GLU A 120 21.63 -11.11 -0.06
N ILE A 121 20.56 -11.75 -0.53
CA ILE A 121 19.36 -12.05 0.26
C ILE A 121 19.21 -13.56 0.40
N GLU A 122 18.90 -14.03 1.61
CA GLU A 122 18.31 -15.35 1.84
C GLU A 122 16.81 -15.21 2.06
N LEU A 123 16.03 -16.01 1.34
CA LEU A 123 14.58 -16.04 1.48
C LEU A 123 14.14 -17.35 2.13
N LEU A 124 13.30 -17.24 3.15
CA LEU A 124 12.71 -18.38 3.86
C LEU A 124 11.19 -18.29 3.80
N LEU A 125 10.54 -19.44 3.65
CA LEU A 125 9.09 -19.61 3.76
C LEU A 125 8.81 -20.63 4.85
N ASN A 126 8.07 -20.25 5.89
CA ASN A 126 7.74 -21.10 7.04
C ASN A 126 8.98 -21.78 7.64
N GLY A 127 10.05 -21.00 7.82
CA GLY A 127 11.35 -21.46 8.32
C GLY A 127 12.17 -22.31 7.34
N SER A 128 11.62 -22.67 6.18
CA SER A 128 12.34 -23.44 5.14
C SER A 128 13.01 -22.52 4.14
N ARG A 129 14.29 -22.74 3.85
CA ARG A 129 15.04 -21.93 2.89
C ARG A 129 14.50 -22.15 1.46
N ILE A 130 14.04 -21.07 0.83
CA ILE A 130 13.73 -21.03 -0.61
C ILE A 130 15.03 -20.94 -1.42
N GLY A 131 15.93 -20.03 -1.03
CA GLY A 131 17.23 -19.87 -1.68
C GLY A 131 18.00 -18.66 -1.19
N ARG A 132 19.19 -18.47 -1.77
CA ARG A 132 19.98 -17.24 -1.68
C ARG A 132 20.15 -16.66 -3.08
N ALA A 133 20.04 -15.35 -3.20
CA ALA A 133 20.24 -14.64 -4.47
C ALA A 133 21.07 -13.36 -4.26
N PRO A 134 21.99 -13.04 -5.18
CA PRO A 134 22.73 -11.79 -5.13
C PRO A 134 21.79 -10.60 -5.40
N VAL A 135 22.03 -9.49 -4.72
CA VAL A 135 21.38 -8.22 -4.99
C VAL A 135 21.98 -7.60 -6.27
N GLY A 136 21.12 -7.05 -7.11
CA GLY A 136 21.49 -6.42 -8.37
C GLY A 136 20.97 -7.13 -9.62
N GLN A 137 20.25 -8.25 -9.46
CA GLN A 137 19.60 -8.97 -10.54
C GLN A 137 18.13 -9.25 -10.16
N PRO A 138 17.15 -8.82 -11.00
CA PRO A 138 17.30 -8.39 -12.39
C PRO A 138 17.73 -6.92 -12.60
N LYS A 139 17.77 -6.12 -11.54
CA LYS A 139 18.09 -4.68 -11.57
C LYS A 139 18.91 -4.32 -10.33
N PRO A 140 19.76 -3.27 -10.36
CA PRO A 140 20.41 -2.75 -9.15
C PRO A 140 19.48 -2.70 -7.95
N PHE A 141 19.99 -3.07 -6.77
CA PHE A 141 19.25 -3.09 -5.49
C PHE A 141 18.07 -4.08 -5.42
N ILE A 142 17.92 -5.01 -6.36
CA ILE A 142 16.88 -6.04 -6.32
C ILE A 142 17.51 -7.43 -6.31
N ALA A 143 17.07 -8.30 -5.41
CA ALA A 143 17.21 -9.75 -5.51
C ALA A 143 15.83 -10.36 -5.81
N ARG A 144 15.75 -11.28 -6.77
CA ARG A 144 14.48 -11.91 -7.19
C ARG A 144 14.44 -13.40 -6.88
N PHE A 145 13.27 -13.86 -6.43
CA PHE A 145 12.97 -15.26 -6.16
C PHE A 145 11.66 -15.67 -6.83
N GLU A 146 11.58 -16.94 -7.22
CA GLU A 146 10.33 -17.62 -7.54
C GLU A 146 9.96 -18.52 -6.36
N VAL A 147 8.78 -18.29 -5.78
CA VAL A 147 8.34 -18.92 -4.54
C VAL A 147 7.01 -19.64 -4.80
N PRO A 148 6.89 -20.94 -4.47
CA PRO A 148 5.58 -21.58 -4.43
C PRO A 148 4.81 -21.03 -3.23
N TYR A 149 3.69 -20.34 -3.48
CA TYR A 149 2.91 -19.71 -2.41
C TYR A 149 2.43 -20.74 -1.39
N ALA A 150 2.64 -20.44 -0.11
CA ALA A 150 1.97 -21.12 0.98
C ALA A 150 1.67 -20.08 2.07
N PRO A 151 0.47 -20.10 2.67
CA PRO A 151 0.17 -19.29 3.83
C PRO A 151 1.20 -19.46 4.95
N GLY A 152 1.50 -18.37 5.64
CA GLY A 152 2.38 -18.35 6.81
C GLY A 152 3.34 -17.18 6.78
N GLU A 153 4.62 -17.44 7.01
CA GLU A 153 5.66 -16.42 7.17
C GLU A 153 6.68 -16.47 6.04
N LEU A 154 6.87 -15.33 5.37
CA LEU A 154 7.94 -15.11 4.39
C LEU A 154 8.99 -14.17 5.00
N VAL A 155 10.22 -14.64 5.14
CA VAL A 155 11.34 -13.89 5.73
C VAL A 155 12.41 -13.64 4.70
N ALA A 156 12.84 -12.38 4.57
CA ALA A 156 14.03 -11.98 3.81
C ALA A 156 15.14 -11.55 4.78
N VAL A 157 16.29 -12.21 4.70
CA VAL A 157 17.48 -11.94 5.50
C VAL A 157 18.56 -11.37 4.59
N ALA A 158 19.07 -10.18 4.91
CA ALA A 158 20.08 -9.48 4.14
C ALA A 158 21.49 -9.77 4.67
N TYR A 159 22.42 -10.06 3.76
CA TYR A 159 23.81 -10.38 4.06
C TYR A 159 24.77 -9.39 3.40
N THR A 160 25.75 -8.90 4.16
CA THR A 160 26.85 -8.05 3.64
C THR A 160 28.18 -8.60 4.12
N ALA A 161 29.10 -8.86 3.19
CA ALA A 161 30.35 -9.56 3.44
C ALA A 161 30.15 -10.92 4.15
N GLY A 162 29.05 -11.62 3.83
CA GLY A 162 28.71 -12.93 4.40
C GLY A 162 28.09 -12.90 5.80
N GLU A 163 27.94 -11.72 6.42
CA GLU A 163 27.31 -11.56 7.73
C GLU A 163 25.86 -11.10 7.60
N GLU A 164 24.97 -11.65 8.43
CA GLU A 164 23.59 -11.17 8.55
C GLU A 164 23.58 -9.72 9.08
N ARG A 165 22.84 -8.84 8.41
CA ARG A 165 22.73 -7.41 8.77
C ARG A 165 21.35 -7.02 9.24
N ALA A 166 20.33 -7.49 8.54
CA ALA A 166 18.95 -7.12 8.82
C ALA A 166 18.01 -8.17 8.23
N MET A 167 16.79 -8.24 8.77
CA MET A 167 15.73 -9.04 8.22
C MET A 167 14.41 -8.26 8.16
N THR A 168 13.49 -8.75 7.34
CA THR A 168 12.10 -8.30 7.28
C THR A 168 11.22 -9.50 6.98
N LEU A 169 10.02 -9.50 7.53
CA LEU A 169 9.05 -10.58 7.34
C LEU A 169 7.72 -10.03 6.85
N LEU A 170 6.97 -10.89 6.15
CA LEU A 170 5.56 -10.72 5.82
C LEU A 170 4.80 -11.94 6.34
N LEU A 171 3.59 -11.70 6.86
CA LEU A 171 2.69 -12.73 7.34
C LEU A 171 1.45 -12.82 6.46
N THR A 172 0.89 -14.01 6.33
CA THR A 172 -0.45 -14.22 5.79
C THR A 172 -1.48 -13.91 6.87
N ALA A 173 -2.40 -12.99 6.58
CA ALA A 173 -3.50 -12.67 7.47
C ALA A 173 -4.39 -13.90 7.69
N ASN A 174 -4.75 -14.15 8.95
CA ASN A 174 -5.63 -15.25 9.32
C ASN A 174 -7.12 -14.93 9.04
N ASP A 175 -8.02 -15.88 9.30
CA ASP A 175 -9.45 -15.76 8.96
C ASP A 175 -10.23 -14.76 9.84
N SER A 176 -9.68 -14.33 10.97
CA SER A 176 -10.34 -13.42 11.92
C SER A 176 -10.27 -11.95 11.48
N LEU A 177 -10.98 -11.64 10.40
CA LEU A 177 -10.97 -10.30 9.83
C LEU A 177 -11.72 -9.28 10.69
N ARG A 178 -11.17 -8.07 10.82
CA ARG A 178 -11.78 -6.89 11.42
C ARG A 178 -11.51 -5.64 10.57
N VAL A 179 -12.36 -4.63 10.75
CA VAL A 179 -12.01 -3.27 10.36
C VAL A 179 -11.02 -2.72 11.39
N HIS A 180 -9.99 -2.02 10.93
CA HIS A 180 -9.12 -1.17 11.74
C HIS A 180 -9.10 0.26 11.17
N ALA A 181 -9.28 1.28 12.00
CA ALA A 181 -9.44 2.68 11.65
C ALA A 181 -8.58 3.55 12.57
N ALA A 182 -7.65 4.31 11.99
CA ALA A 182 -6.72 5.15 12.72
C ALA A 182 -6.70 6.56 12.16
N ALA A 183 -6.96 7.55 13.02
CA ALA A 183 -6.77 8.96 12.67
C ALA A 183 -5.28 9.31 12.68
N ASP A 184 -4.83 10.09 11.69
CA ASP A 184 -3.53 10.76 11.74
C ASP A 184 -3.44 11.73 12.93
N ARG A 185 -4.56 12.39 13.25
CA ARG A 185 -4.72 13.35 14.34
C ARG A 185 -6.10 13.20 14.99
N THR A 186 -6.12 13.09 16.31
CA THR A 186 -7.36 13.08 17.11
C THR A 186 -7.77 14.46 17.62
N ALA A 187 -6.97 15.50 17.32
CA ALA A 187 -7.26 16.89 17.66
C ALA A 187 -7.00 17.81 16.45
N ILE A 188 -8.03 18.57 16.06
CA ILE A 188 -8.02 19.49 14.92
C ILE A 188 -8.60 20.86 15.28
N ARG A 189 -8.27 21.88 14.50
CA ARG A 189 -8.89 23.21 14.63
C ARG A 189 -10.32 23.13 14.15
N ALA A 190 -11.23 23.76 14.87
CA ALA A 190 -12.61 23.97 14.46
C ALA A 190 -12.73 25.08 13.40
N ASP A 191 -11.94 25.00 12.34
CA ASP A 191 -12.02 25.85 11.15
C ASP A 191 -12.19 25.00 9.88
N ASP A 192 -12.77 25.56 8.83
CA ASP A 192 -13.12 24.81 7.60
C ASP A 192 -11.89 24.45 6.74
N THR A 193 -10.68 24.71 7.23
CA THR A 193 -9.40 24.43 6.56
C THR A 193 -8.62 23.27 7.17
N ASP A 194 -8.94 22.84 8.39
CA ASP A 194 -8.30 21.68 9.02
C ASP A 194 -9.00 20.38 8.64
N LEU A 195 -8.25 19.29 8.64
CA LEU A 195 -8.72 17.96 8.24
C LEU A 195 -8.13 16.91 9.19
N ALA A 196 -8.90 15.83 9.38
CA ALA A 196 -8.39 14.59 9.93
C ALA A 196 -8.51 13.47 8.89
N TYR A 197 -7.45 12.68 8.77
CA TYR A 197 -7.32 11.59 7.83
C TYR A 197 -7.43 10.26 8.58
N ILE A 198 -8.47 9.49 8.28
CA ILE A 198 -8.76 8.21 8.91
C ILE A 198 -8.31 7.10 7.96
N ALA A 199 -7.17 6.51 8.25
CA ALA A 199 -6.68 5.33 7.56
C ALA A 199 -7.54 4.13 7.96
N ILE A 200 -8.24 3.54 7.00
CA ILE A 200 -9.08 2.35 7.17
C ILE A 200 -8.35 1.16 6.56
N THR A 201 -8.28 0.07 7.30
CA THR A 201 -7.63 -1.16 6.88
C THR A 201 -8.42 -2.39 7.30
N LEU A 202 -8.35 -3.46 6.49
CA LEU A 202 -8.89 -4.77 6.85
C LEU A 202 -7.74 -5.63 7.37
N GLN A 203 -7.80 -5.99 8.65
CA GLN A 203 -6.73 -6.70 9.34
C GLN A 203 -7.25 -7.94 10.03
N ASP A 204 -6.38 -8.92 10.29
CA ASP A 204 -6.72 -10.02 11.18
C ASP A 204 -6.61 -9.65 12.67
N ALA A 205 -6.90 -10.58 13.58
CA ALA A 205 -6.75 -10.39 15.02
C ALA A 205 -5.34 -9.93 15.47
N ASP A 206 -4.30 -10.31 14.73
CA ASP A 206 -2.89 -10.01 15.06
C ASP A 206 -2.41 -8.69 14.43
N GLY A 207 -3.26 -8.03 13.63
CA GLY A 207 -2.95 -6.77 12.95
C GLY A 207 -2.32 -6.96 11.57
N THR A 208 -2.31 -8.16 11.03
CA THR A 208 -1.81 -8.45 9.67
C THR A 208 -2.84 -7.96 8.65
N LEU A 209 -2.39 -7.15 7.70
CA LEU A 209 -3.25 -6.64 6.63
C LEU A 209 -3.72 -7.78 5.70
N ALA A 210 -5.01 -7.87 5.47
CA ALA A 210 -5.63 -8.84 4.59
C ALA A 210 -5.84 -8.23 3.19
N THR A 211 -4.77 -8.08 2.42
CA THR A 211 -4.80 -7.44 1.08
C THR A 211 -5.68 -8.16 0.05
N HIS A 212 -6.04 -9.43 0.28
CA HIS A 212 -6.86 -10.24 -0.61
C HIS A 212 -8.36 -10.25 -0.23
N ARG A 213 -8.77 -9.46 0.77
CA ARG A 213 -10.14 -9.48 1.32
C ARG A 213 -10.91 -8.19 1.09
N ASP A 214 -10.61 -7.52 -0.02
CA ASP A 214 -11.26 -6.26 -0.39
C ASP A 214 -12.78 -6.36 -0.34
N ARG A 215 -13.42 -5.36 0.28
CA ARG A 215 -14.87 -5.31 0.45
C ARG A 215 -15.36 -3.87 0.64
N PRO A 216 -16.66 -3.61 0.46
CA PRO A 216 -17.25 -2.32 0.79
C PRO A 216 -17.09 -1.98 2.28
N VAL A 217 -16.61 -0.76 2.55
CA VAL A 217 -16.64 -0.13 3.87
C VAL A 217 -17.53 1.11 3.80
N THR A 218 -18.35 1.33 4.82
CA THR A 218 -19.21 2.51 4.96
C THR A 218 -18.73 3.37 6.12
N VAL A 219 -18.64 4.67 5.91
CA VAL A 219 -18.22 5.66 6.90
C VAL A 219 -19.39 6.59 7.22
N THR A 220 -19.75 6.66 8.50
CA THR A 220 -20.67 7.68 9.02
C THR A 220 -19.92 8.64 9.93
N VAL A 221 -20.31 9.91 9.88
CA VAL A 221 -19.71 10.98 10.69
C VAL A 221 -20.83 11.68 11.46
N ASP A 222 -20.78 11.59 12.78
CA ASP A 222 -21.71 12.24 13.69
C ASP A 222 -21.02 13.36 14.47
N GLY A 223 -21.80 14.34 14.94
CA GLY A 223 -21.30 15.48 15.72
C GLY A 223 -20.81 16.65 14.86
N SER A 224 -19.75 17.33 15.31
CA SER A 224 -19.28 18.60 14.74
C SER A 224 -18.37 18.43 13.52
N GLY A 225 -18.70 17.50 12.62
CA GLY A 225 -17.89 17.19 11.44
C GLY A 225 -18.68 16.61 10.28
N VAL A 226 -18.04 16.54 9.11
CA VAL A 226 -18.59 15.94 7.89
C VAL A 226 -17.54 15.10 7.18
N LEU A 227 -17.98 14.06 6.48
CA LEU A 227 -17.14 13.31 5.55
C LEU A 227 -16.84 14.20 4.33
N ALA A 228 -15.59 14.66 4.20
CA ALA A 228 -15.14 15.46 3.07
C ALA A 228 -14.86 14.59 1.84
N GLY A 229 -14.42 13.34 2.06
CA GLY A 229 -14.27 12.35 1.00
C GLY A 229 -13.87 10.98 1.53
N LEU A 230 -14.11 9.95 0.70
CA LEU A 230 -13.72 8.56 0.94
C LEU A 230 -13.14 7.98 -0.34
N GLY A 231 -11.92 7.44 -0.28
CA GLY A 231 -11.23 6.92 -1.46
C GLY A 231 -10.30 5.76 -1.15
N THR A 232 -9.79 5.14 -2.21
CA THR A 232 -8.78 4.09 -2.16
C THR A 232 -7.69 4.35 -3.20
N GLY A 233 -6.59 3.60 -3.13
CA GLY A 233 -5.55 3.60 -4.14
C GLY A 233 -5.93 2.87 -5.44
N GLN A 234 -7.19 2.43 -5.61
CA GLN A 234 -7.60 1.65 -6.78
C GLN A 234 -7.55 2.51 -8.05
N PRO A 235 -6.71 2.16 -9.04
CA PRO A 235 -6.49 3.03 -10.19
C PRO A 235 -7.64 3.02 -11.20
N ARG A 236 -8.54 2.03 -11.14
CA ARG A 236 -9.66 1.80 -12.06
C ARG A 236 -10.96 1.55 -11.31
N THR A 237 -11.90 2.47 -11.36
CA THR A 237 -13.12 2.41 -10.53
C THR A 237 -14.13 3.47 -10.95
N GLU A 238 -15.41 3.16 -10.80
CA GLU A 238 -16.52 4.11 -11.04
C GLU A 238 -17.08 4.70 -9.74
N GLU A 239 -16.65 4.21 -8.56
CA GLU A 239 -17.22 4.70 -7.30
C GLU A 239 -16.65 6.09 -6.99
N THR A 240 -17.54 6.98 -6.54
CA THR A 240 -17.25 8.40 -6.33
C THR A 240 -16.58 8.68 -4.99
N PHE A 241 -15.71 9.68 -4.94
CA PHE A 241 -15.04 10.12 -3.70
C PHE A 241 -15.99 10.77 -2.68
N HIS A 242 -17.21 11.14 -3.09
CA HIS A 242 -18.21 11.75 -2.21
C HIS A 242 -19.22 10.75 -1.64
N ALA A 243 -19.11 9.46 -1.98
CA ALA A 243 -19.96 8.44 -1.40
C ALA A 243 -19.53 8.13 0.04
N ALA A 244 -20.49 7.73 0.87
CA ALA A 244 -20.22 7.23 2.21
C ALA A 244 -19.68 5.78 2.21
N THR A 245 -19.78 5.08 1.07
CA THR A 245 -19.35 3.69 0.91
C THR A 245 -18.31 3.59 -0.19
N ARG A 246 -17.25 2.82 0.06
CA ARG A 246 -16.19 2.53 -0.91
C ARG A 246 -15.67 1.11 -0.74
N THR A 247 -15.41 0.41 -1.84
CA THR A 247 -14.68 -0.87 -1.80
C THR A 247 -13.21 -0.59 -1.48
N THR A 248 -12.65 -1.27 -0.48
CA THR A 248 -11.21 -1.19 -0.18
C THR A 248 -10.36 -1.64 -1.36
N TYR A 249 -9.10 -1.23 -1.39
CA TYR A 249 -8.10 -1.70 -2.35
C TYR A 249 -6.84 -2.14 -1.64
N ASP A 250 -6.41 -3.38 -1.87
CA ASP A 250 -5.35 -4.04 -1.09
C ASP A 250 -5.63 -3.96 0.43
N GLY A 251 -6.90 -4.09 0.81
CA GLY A 251 -7.40 -4.00 2.17
C GLY A 251 -7.38 -2.59 2.75
N ARG A 252 -7.22 -1.53 1.95
CA ARG A 252 -7.08 -0.14 2.42
C ARG A 252 -8.16 0.79 1.88
N ALA A 253 -8.53 1.78 2.69
CA ALA A 253 -9.28 2.97 2.30
C ALA A 253 -8.85 4.17 3.16
N LEU A 254 -9.22 5.37 2.72
CA LEU A 254 -8.95 6.62 3.44
C LEU A 254 -10.22 7.46 3.49
N ALA A 255 -10.69 7.74 4.70
CA ALA A 255 -11.71 8.75 4.95
C ALA A 255 -11.06 10.08 5.34
N ILE A 256 -11.60 11.17 4.82
CA ILE A 256 -11.17 12.53 5.15
C ILE A 256 -12.34 13.22 5.85
N VAL A 257 -12.10 13.72 7.05
CA VAL A 257 -13.11 14.37 7.89
C VAL A 257 -12.76 15.84 8.04
N ARG A 258 -13.75 16.70 7.80
CA ARG A 258 -13.62 18.15 7.99
C ARG A 258 -14.52 18.59 9.16
N PRO A 259 -14.04 19.42 10.10
CA PRO A 259 -14.86 19.93 11.18
C PRO A 259 -15.86 20.96 10.65
N THR A 260 -17.02 21.03 11.30
CA THR A 260 -18.07 22.03 11.03
C THR A 260 -18.29 23.00 12.20
N GLY A 261 -17.60 22.77 13.31
CA GLY A 261 -17.63 23.61 14.49
C GLY A 261 -16.81 23.00 15.63
N VAL A 262 -16.85 23.65 16.79
CA VAL A 262 -16.25 23.10 18.02
C VAL A 262 -17.08 21.91 18.48
N GLY A 263 -16.42 20.83 18.91
CA GLY A 263 -17.09 19.67 19.47
C GLY A 263 -16.40 18.36 19.16
N GLU A 264 -17.08 17.29 19.53
CA GLU A 264 -16.66 15.93 19.21
C GLU A 264 -17.15 15.53 17.82
N ILE A 265 -16.32 14.80 17.09
CA ILE A 265 -16.63 14.20 15.80
C ILE A 265 -16.44 12.69 15.97
N ILE A 266 -17.52 11.94 15.79
CA ILE A 266 -17.52 10.49 15.94
C ILE A 266 -17.57 9.90 14.53
N VAL A 267 -16.49 9.23 14.13
CA VAL A 267 -16.38 8.55 12.85
C VAL A 267 -16.63 7.06 13.09
N THR A 268 -17.66 6.50 12.49
CA THR A 268 -17.93 5.06 12.56
C THR A 268 -17.68 4.43 11.20
N VAL A 269 -16.91 3.35 11.20
CA VAL A 269 -16.59 2.55 10.01
C VAL A 269 -17.24 1.18 10.15
N THR A 270 -18.01 0.77 9.15
CA THR A 270 -18.68 -0.53 9.10
C THR A 270 -18.31 -1.29 7.83
N ALA A 271 -18.34 -2.61 7.91
CA ALA A 271 -18.21 -3.51 6.77
C ALA A 271 -19.08 -4.73 7.02
N GLU A 272 -19.65 -5.31 5.96
CA GLU A 272 -20.55 -6.46 6.09
C GLU A 272 -19.86 -7.62 6.84
N GLY A 273 -20.54 -8.11 7.88
CA GLY A 273 -20.10 -9.24 8.69
C GLY A 273 -18.93 -8.95 9.65
N LEU A 274 -18.45 -7.70 9.74
CA LEU A 274 -17.37 -7.30 10.64
C LEU A 274 -17.90 -6.44 11.78
N GLU A 275 -17.22 -6.48 12.93
CA GLU A 275 -17.47 -5.52 14.00
C GLU A 275 -17.16 -4.10 13.51
N GLN A 276 -18.04 -3.15 13.86
CA GLN A 276 -17.83 -1.75 13.53
C GLN A 276 -16.71 -1.16 14.40
N GLU A 277 -16.07 -0.12 13.90
CA GLU A 277 -15.04 0.60 14.65
C GLU A 277 -15.34 2.09 14.68
N THR A 278 -15.00 2.71 15.81
CA THR A 278 -15.28 4.12 16.04
C THR A 278 -14.00 4.87 16.39
N VAL A 279 -13.78 6.00 15.72
CA VAL A 279 -12.70 6.93 15.98
C VAL A 279 -13.29 8.27 16.42
N VAL A 280 -12.76 8.82 17.51
CA VAL A 280 -13.21 10.10 18.07
C VAL A 280 -12.17 11.17 17.80
N ILE A 281 -12.60 12.26 17.16
CA ILE A 281 -11.78 13.45 16.89
C ILE A 281 -12.37 14.62 17.65
N ARG A 282 -11.51 15.46 18.24
CA ARG A 282 -11.91 16.70 18.92
C ARG A 282 -11.57 17.91 18.06
N ALA A 283 -12.58 18.72 17.75
CA ALA A 283 -12.43 20.00 17.08
C ALA A 283 -12.53 21.15 18.09
N SER A 284 -11.51 22.02 18.16
CA SER A 284 -11.43 23.14 19.10
C SER A 284 -10.84 24.40 18.47
N VAL A 285 -11.05 25.57 19.10
CA VAL A 285 -10.51 26.85 18.60
C VAL A 285 -8.98 26.91 18.70
N ALA A 286 -8.40 26.26 19.72
CA ALA A 286 -6.96 26.07 19.88
C ALA A 286 -6.65 24.58 19.96
N ILE A 287 -5.66 24.11 19.20
CA ILE A 287 -5.12 22.76 19.36
C ILE A 287 -4.09 22.85 20.49
N GLU A 288 -4.36 22.23 21.64
CA GLU A 288 -3.30 22.01 22.61
C GLU A 288 -2.32 20.97 22.04
N PRO A 289 -1.00 21.20 22.07
CA PRO A 289 -0.04 20.21 21.60
C PRO A 289 -0.24 18.91 22.38
N VAL A 290 -0.46 17.81 21.66
CA VAL A 290 -0.45 16.48 22.27
C VAL A 290 0.96 16.27 22.84
N ALA A 291 1.06 16.12 24.16
CA ALA A 291 2.29 15.74 24.80
C ALA A 291 2.71 14.37 24.25
N ILE A 292 3.73 14.35 23.40
CA ILE A 292 4.36 13.11 22.96
C ILE A 292 5.04 12.55 24.19
N GLY A 293 4.38 11.61 24.86
CA GLY A 293 4.98 10.84 25.94
C GLY A 293 6.21 10.15 25.39
N SER A 294 7.38 10.52 25.93
CA SER A 294 8.63 9.83 25.67
C SER A 294 8.45 8.33 25.97
N ARG A 295 8.52 7.51 24.92
CA ARG A 295 8.81 6.08 25.02
C ARG A 295 10.12 5.81 24.31
#